data_AF-A0A9N9EZ53-F1
#
_entry.id   AF-A0A9N9EZ53-F1
#
_cell.length_a   1.000
_cell.length_b   1.000
_cell.length_c   1.000
_cell.angle_alpha   90.00
_cell.angle_beta   90.00
_cell.angle_gamma   90.00
#
_symmetry.space_group_name_H-M   'P 1'
#
loop_
_entity.id
_entity.type
_entity.pdbx_description
1 polymer ?
#
loop_
_entity_poly.entity_id
_entity_poly.type
_entity_poly.pdbx_seq_one_letter_code
_entity_poly.pdbx_strand_id
1 'polypeptide(L)'
;NRTWTFSFQHSEDTFAAAAPALLRLTDAGTAYFNGLSSSGKDEFFNELKRELILAIPIDESRISTSGKYQYDTSTPTKQILISFEFASTRNLTQRNTKSLIDDLNTLVTQRDYSPISFYSLTSYLDKDYGCQAKPNLWDKYKTKLLILFLALLLILVLFMMARIRNNEGNNWAIIQIALIILDFALDVAFILNNGRDVEWIYLPSLLFLLIPIVCNCIIAFSIFVHEHEHNKAFLKWSNLNVKFVPAFTVLAAADIEALNILGSRLAGLNAFSAPFSEKAMAWIFWASTFNMFIEDLPQLIIQVLYQRNTVSYDIIPLLTLITSALMLSINVLGRVYQIIHYLRQGQLRYAIPPTQYEDKDSYFSQDQKAAEGIQSTNIQQEVVNAHIVTVAQSEASSPTPMITSDPGAGAGAHYVVYTEENNNYSDATGHQPTTQNYT
;
A
#
# COMPACT_ATOMS: atom_id res chain seq x y z
N ASN A 1 -72.37 -18.25 -6.75
CA ASN A 1 -71.35 -17.20 -6.89
C ASN A 1 -70.82 -16.81 -5.52
N ARG A 2 -69.55 -17.11 -5.22
CA ARG A 2 -68.84 -16.49 -4.09
C ARG A 2 -68.15 -15.26 -4.64
N THR A 3 -68.66 -14.08 -4.29
CA THR A 3 -68.04 -12.81 -4.63
C THR A 3 -67.02 -12.50 -3.55
N TRP A 4 -65.76 -12.36 -3.93
CA TRP A 4 -64.72 -11.87 -3.01
C TRP A 4 -64.72 -10.35 -3.08
N THR A 5 -64.83 -9.71 -1.92
CA THR A 5 -64.77 -8.26 -1.79
C THR A 5 -63.50 -7.91 -1.03
N PHE A 6 -62.59 -7.18 -1.68
CA PHE A 6 -61.36 -6.71 -1.05
C PHE A 6 -61.52 -5.25 -0.66
N SER A 7 -61.22 -4.94 0.59
CA SER A 7 -61.17 -3.57 1.12
C SER A 7 -59.73 -3.23 1.46
N PHE A 8 -59.16 -2.25 0.75
CA PHE A 8 -57.79 -1.78 0.99
C PHE A 8 -57.84 -0.48 1.77
N GLN A 9 -57.01 -0.37 2.80
CA GLN A 9 -56.75 0.89 3.48
C GLN A 9 -55.54 1.52 2.80
N HIS A 10 -55.70 2.72 2.24
CA HIS A 10 -54.59 3.40 1.56
C HIS A 10 -53.60 3.88 2.62
N SER A 11 -52.47 3.20 2.75
CA SER A 11 -51.33 3.72 3.51
C SER A 11 -50.57 4.67 2.59
N GLU A 12 -50.51 5.96 2.94
CA GLU A 12 -49.62 6.89 2.25
C GLU A 12 -48.17 6.43 2.46
N ASP A 13 -47.45 6.23 1.36
CA ASP A 13 -46.05 5.85 1.41
C ASP A 13 -45.19 7.08 1.74
N THR A 14 -44.24 6.93 2.67
CA THR A 14 -43.24 7.97 2.95
C THR A 14 -42.24 8.08 1.81
N PHE A 15 -41.66 9.27 1.61
CA PHE A 15 -40.61 9.47 0.62
C PHE A 15 -39.42 8.52 0.85
N ALA A 16 -38.98 7.85 -0.22
CA ALA A 16 -37.74 7.09 -0.28
C ALA A 16 -36.92 7.55 -1.48
N ALA A 17 -35.60 7.70 -1.30
CA ALA A 17 -34.68 8.10 -2.35
C ALA A 17 -34.60 7.05 -3.48
N ALA A 18 -34.06 7.45 -4.63
CA ALA A 18 -33.78 6.51 -5.72
C ALA A 18 -32.77 5.46 -5.23
N ALA A 19 -32.95 4.22 -5.64
CA ALA A 19 -32.11 3.11 -5.19
C ALA A 19 -31.96 2.06 -6.28
N PRO A 20 -30.73 1.56 -6.52
CA PRO A 20 -30.52 0.41 -7.36
C PRO A 20 -30.89 -0.88 -6.63
N ALA A 21 -31.64 -1.71 -7.33
CA ALA A 21 -31.96 -3.07 -6.95
C ALA A 21 -31.01 -4.03 -7.64
N LEU A 22 -30.51 -5.02 -6.91
CA LEU A 22 -29.68 -6.11 -7.38
C LEU A 22 -30.54 -7.36 -7.53
N LEU A 23 -30.40 -8.01 -8.68
CA LEU A 23 -31.04 -9.27 -9.01
C LEU A 23 -29.97 -10.25 -9.51
N ARG A 24 -30.15 -11.53 -9.21
CA ARG A 24 -29.28 -12.61 -9.68
C ARG A 24 -30.04 -13.50 -10.64
N LEU A 25 -29.37 -13.92 -11.71
CA LEU A 25 -29.90 -14.93 -12.62
C LEU A 25 -29.62 -16.33 -12.06
N THR A 26 -30.56 -17.24 -12.29
CA THR A 26 -30.36 -18.68 -12.11
C THR A 26 -29.20 -19.21 -12.98
N ASP A 27 -28.75 -20.44 -12.74
CA ASP A 27 -27.72 -21.07 -13.58
C ASP A 27 -28.16 -21.18 -15.04
N ALA A 28 -29.43 -21.54 -15.27
CA ALA A 28 -30.03 -21.61 -16.61
C ALA A 28 -30.10 -20.21 -17.27
N GLY A 29 -30.52 -19.20 -16.51
CA GLY A 29 -30.55 -17.81 -16.99
C GLY A 29 -29.17 -17.26 -17.31
N THR A 30 -28.17 -17.62 -16.51
CA THR A 30 -26.76 -17.26 -16.73
C THR A 30 -26.22 -17.91 -18.01
N ALA A 31 -26.48 -19.20 -18.21
CA ALA A 31 -26.09 -19.91 -19.43
C ALA A 31 -26.76 -19.31 -20.68
N TYR A 32 -28.06 -19.00 -20.60
CA TYR A 32 -28.80 -18.32 -21.66
C TYR A 32 -28.18 -16.97 -21.99
N PHE A 33 -27.97 -16.11 -20.99
CA PHE A 33 -27.41 -14.77 -21.16
C PHE A 33 -26.00 -14.79 -21.76
N ASN A 34 -25.15 -15.73 -21.34
CA ASN A 34 -23.80 -15.88 -21.87
C ASN A 34 -23.76 -16.32 -23.34
N GLY A 35 -24.80 -17.02 -23.80
CA GLY A 35 -24.96 -17.41 -25.21
C GLY A 35 -25.39 -16.25 -26.13
N LEU A 36 -25.77 -15.10 -25.58
CA LEU A 36 -26.24 -13.95 -26.36
C LEU A 36 -25.08 -13.15 -26.96
N SER A 37 -25.32 -12.59 -28.16
CA SER A 37 -24.46 -11.55 -28.74
C SER A 37 -24.54 -10.26 -27.93
N SER A 38 -23.65 -9.29 -28.19
CA SER A 38 -23.70 -7.99 -27.52
C SER A 38 -25.07 -7.30 -27.69
N SER A 39 -25.63 -7.31 -28.90
CA SER A 39 -26.98 -6.76 -29.14
C SER A 39 -28.08 -7.57 -28.45
N GLY A 40 -27.93 -8.89 -28.37
CA GLY A 40 -28.87 -9.75 -27.66
C GLY A 40 -28.86 -9.52 -26.15
N LYS A 41 -27.72 -9.14 -25.57
CA LYS A 41 -27.62 -8.75 -24.16
C LYS A 41 -28.35 -7.43 -23.90
N ASP A 42 -28.23 -6.45 -24.80
CA ASP A 42 -28.99 -5.19 -24.69
C ASP A 42 -30.51 -5.44 -24.79
N GLU A 43 -30.93 -6.29 -25.73
CA GLU A 43 -32.32 -6.71 -25.86
C GLU A 43 -32.82 -7.44 -24.61
N PHE A 44 -32.02 -8.35 -24.05
CA PHE A 44 -32.34 -9.04 -22.79
C PHE A 44 -32.66 -8.04 -21.66
N PHE A 45 -31.87 -6.98 -21.50
CA PHE A 45 -32.12 -5.97 -20.48
C PHE A 45 -33.41 -5.19 -20.72
N ASN A 46 -33.71 -4.83 -21.96
CA ASN A 46 -34.92 -4.10 -22.33
C ASN A 46 -36.18 -4.96 -22.13
N GLU A 47 -36.13 -6.22 -22.54
CA GLU A 47 -37.22 -7.17 -22.39
C GLU A 47 -37.45 -7.51 -20.92
N LEU A 48 -36.39 -7.75 -20.14
CA LEU A 48 -36.49 -7.98 -18.71
C LEU A 48 -37.05 -6.76 -17.98
N LYS A 49 -36.63 -5.53 -18.35
CA LYS A 49 -37.23 -4.29 -17.84
C LYS A 49 -38.74 -4.25 -18.08
N ARG A 50 -39.17 -4.60 -19.30
CA ARG A 50 -40.59 -4.61 -19.68
C ARG A 50 -41.37 -5.63 -18.85
N GLU A 51 -40.86 -6.84 -18.70
CA GLU A 51 -41.50 -7.88 -17.89
C GLU A 51 -41.58 -7.48 -16.40
N LEU A 52 -40.55 -6.81 -15.85
CA LEU A 52 -40.58 -6.26 -14.49
C LEU A 52 -41.66 -5.19 -14.30
N ILE A 53 -41.83 -4.29 -15.27
CA ILE A 53 -42.91 -3.27 -15.26
C ILE A 53 -44.29 -3.93 -15.24
N LEU A 54 -44.47 -5.03 -15.96
CA LEU A 54 -45.73 -5.76 -15.99
C LEU A 54 -45.98 -6.54 -14.68
N ALA A 55 -44.93 -7.08 -14.07
CA ALA A 55 -45.02 -7.81 -12.81
C ALA A 55 -45.28 -6.91 -11.60
N ILE A 56 -44.67 -5.72 -11.57
CA ILE A 56 -44.89 -4.68 -10.57
C ILE A 56 -45.31 -3.44 -11.33
N PRO A 57 -46.63 -3.15 -11.44
CA PRO A 57 -47.14 -2.05 -12.24
C PRO A 57 -46.58 -0.71 -11.79
N ILE A 58 -45.49 -0.29 -12.44
CA ILE A 58 -44.79 0.98 -12.21
C ILE A 58 -44.69 1.74 -13.52
N ASP A 59 -44.62 3.07 -13.44
CA ASP A 59 -44.38 3.89 -14.62
C ASP A 59 -43.00 3.56 -15.23
N GLU A 60 -42.93 3.46 -16.55
CA GLU A 60 -41.69 3.11 -17.25
C GLU A 60 -40.54 4.09 -16.96
N SER A 61 -40.86 5.36 -16.68
CA SER A 61 -39.90 6.40 -16.30
C SER A 61 -39.29 6.19 -14.92
N ARG A 62 -39.88 5.31 -14.09
CA ARG A 62 -39.45 5.03 -12.71
C ARG A 62 -38.44 3.89 -12.62
N ILE A 63 -38.14 3.21 -13.73
CA ILE A 63 -37.16 2.11 -13.79
C ILE A 63 -36.19 2.33 -14.95
N SER A 64 -34.91 2.14 -14.69
CA SER A 64 -33.86 2.19 -15.69
C SER A 64 -32.86 1.05 -15.49
N THR A 65 -32.05 0.79 -16.51
CA THR A 65 -30.96 -0.19 -16.46
C THR A 65 -29.71 0.41 -17.07
N SER A 66 -28.55 0.02 -16.54
CA SER A 66 -27.25 0.39 -17.10
C SER A 66 -26.78 -0.57 -18.19
N GLY A 67 -27.47 -1.70 -18.40
CA GLY A 67 -27.03 -2.79 -19.28
C GLY A 67 -25.79 -3.54 -18.78
N LYS A 68 -25.31 -3.22 -17.58
CA LYS A 68 -24.12 -3.83 -17.00
C LYS A 68 -24.48 -5.11 -16.27
N TYR A 69 -23.53 -6.04 -16.28
CA TYR A 69 -23.59 -7.28 -15.55
C TYR A 69 -22.22 -7.59 -14.95
N GLN A 70 -22.20 -8.36 -13.87
CA GLN A 70 -20.98 -8.92 -13.28
C GLN A 70 -21.24 -10.33 -12.77
N TYR A 71 -20.18 -11.09 -12.49
CA TYR A 71 -20.34 -12.40 -11.87
C TYR A 71 -20.47 -12.29 -10.35
N ASP A 72 -21.40 -13.06 -9.76
CA ASP A 72 -21.51 -13.27 -8.33
C ASP A 72 -20.54 -14.37 -7.89
N THR A 73 -19.38 -13.93 -7.39
CA THR A 73 -18.30 -14.81 -6.91
C THR A 73 -18.60 -15.47 -5.56
N SER A 74 -19.72 -15.10 -4.90
CA SER A 74 -20.17 -15.80 -3.68
C SER A 74 -20.79 -17.17 -3.99
N THR A 75 -21.13 -17.43 -5.26
CA THR A 75 -21.72 -18.69 -5.72
C THR A 75 -20.69 -19.57 -6.43
N PRO A 76 -20.72 -20.90 -6.25
CA PRO A 76 -19.82 -21.81 -6.98
C PRO A 76 -20.01 -21.77 -8.50
N THR A 77 -21.24 -21.48 -8.96
CA THR A 77 -21.62 -21.53 -10.38
C THR A 77 -21.39 -20.21 -11.13
N LYS A 78 -20.86 -19.16 -10.46
CA LYS A 78 -20.63 -17.83 -11.03
C LYS A 78 -21.87 -17.29 -11.74
N GLN A 79 -22.97 -17.19 -11.01
CA GLN A 79 -24.21 -16.63 -11.54
C GLN A 79 -24.07 -15.16 -11.91
N ILE A 80 -24.87 -14.68 -12.85
CA ILE A 80 -24.84 -13.28 -13.27
C ILE A 80 -25.65 -12.40 -12.33
N LEU A 81 -25.03 -11.32 -11.88
CA LEU A 81 -25.64 -10.23 -11.13
C LEU A 81 -25.94 -9.06 -12.07
N ILE A 82 -27.16 -8.54 -11.98
CA ILE A 82 -27.65 -7.39 -12.75
C ILE A 82 -28.28 -6.35 -11.83
N SER A 83 -28.47 -5.13 -12.33
CA SER A 83 -29.14 -4.08 -11.56
C SER A 83 -30.10 -3.24 -12.38
N PHE A 84 -31.21 -2.90 -11.73
CA PHE A 84 -32.18 -1.92 -12.20
C PHE A 84 -32.27 -0.78 -11.19
N GLU A 85 -32.29 0.45 -11.66
CA GLU A 85 -32.41 1.63 -10.82
C GLU A 85 -33.87 2.08 -10.77
N PHE A 86 -34.39 2.21 -9.55
CA PHE A 86 -35.74 2.69 -9.30
C PHE A 86 -35.70 4.15 -8.86
N ALA A 87 -36.35 5.03 -9.61
CA ALA A 87 -36.41 6.46 -9.29
C ALA A 87 -37.32 6.72 -8.08
N SER A 88 -36.99 7.73 -7.27
CA SER A 88 -37.87 8.21 -6.20
C SER A 88 -39.12 8.90 -6.74
N THR A 89 -40.18 8.96 -5.95
CA THR A 89 -41.38 9.76 -6.24
C THR A 89 -41.80 10.57 -5.03
N ARG A 90 -42.38 11.75 -5.27
CA ARG A 90 -43.05 12.57 -4.23
C ARG A 90 -44.56 12.36 -4.24
N ASN A 91 -45.07 11.58 -5.19
CA ASN A 91 -46.49 11.26 -5.25
C ASN A 91 -46.80 10.16 -4.23
N LEU A 92 -47.52 10.51 -3.16
CA LEU A 92 -47.86 9.60 -2.06
C LEU A 92 -48.79 8.46 -2.48
N THR A 93 -49.44 8.55 -3.65
CA THR A 93 -50.27 7.47 -4.21
C THR A 93 -49.46 6.42 -4.97
N GLN A 94 -48.20 6.71 -5.27
CA GLN A 94 -47.28 5.78 -5.91
C GLN A 94 -46.41 5.09 -4.87
N ARG A 95 -46.08 3.83 -5.12
CA ARG A 95 -45.14 3.09 -4.26
C ARG A 95 -43.79 3.80 -4.19
N ASN A 96 -43.29 3.99 -2.98
CA ASN A 96 -41.93 4.49 -2.78
C ASN A 96 -40.89 3.43 -3.17
N THR A 97 -39.65 3.85 -3.40
CA THR A 97 -38.57 2.97 -3.87
C THR A 97 -38.30 1.80 -2.94
N LYS A 98 -38.38 1.99 -1.62
CA LYS A 98 -38.13 0.93 -0.65
C LYS A 98 -39.21 -0.15 -0.73
N SER A 99 -40.48 0.27 -0.69
CA SER A 99 -41.63 -0.61 -0.84
C SER A 99 -41.59 -1.36 -2.17
N LEU A 100 -41.15 -0.72 -3.26
CA LEU A 100 -40.97 -1.37 -4.57
C LEU A 100 -39.92 -2.48 -4.55
N ILE A 101 -38.77 -2.25 -3.92
CA ILE A 101 -37.72 -3.26 -3.80
C ILE A 101 -38.18 -4.41 -2.91
N ASP A 102 -38.88 -4.12 -1.80
CA ASP A 102 -39.43 -5.13 -0.89
C ASP A 102 -40.52 -5.98 -1.57
N ASP A 103 -41.41 -5.33 -2.35
CA ASP A 103 -42.42 -6.01 -3.17
C ASP A 103 -41.73 -6.90 -4.22
N LEU A 104 -40.73 -6.39 -4.95
CA LEU A 104 -39.97 -7.18 -5.93
C LEU A 104 -39.24 -8.36 -5.29
N ASN A 105 -38.65 -8.16 -4.11
CA ASN A 105 -38.01 -9.24 -3.36
C ASN A 105 -39.03 -10.33 -3.01
N THR A 106 -40.22 -9.94 -2.56
CA THR A 106 -41.32 -10.88 -2.25
C THR A 106 -41.73 -11.67 -3.49
N LEU A 107 -41.88 -11.00 -4.64
CA LEU A 107 -42.28 -11.67 -5.88
C LEU A 107 -41.20 -12.62 -6.41
N VAL A 108 -39.92 -12.28 -6.29
CA VAL A 108 -38.80 -13.15 -6.73
C VAL A 108 -38.62 -14.34 -5.78
N THR A 109 -38.68 -14.11 -4.47
CA THR A 109 -38.57 -15.21 -3.48
C THR A 109 -39.76 -16.17 -3.54
N GLN A 110 -40.96 -15.65 -3.84
CA GLN A 110 -42.18 -16.44 -4.06
C GLN A 110 -42.47 -16.68 -5.54
N ARG A 111 -41.43 -16.71 -6.40
CA ARG A 111 -41.54 -16.80 -7.87
C ARG A 111 -42.61 -17.79 -8.33
N ASP A 112 -42.60 -19.00 -7.77
CA ASP A 112 -43.47 -20.11 -8.18
C ASP A 112 -44.99 -19.80 -8.01
N TYR A 113 -45.35 -18.76 -7.26
CA TYR A 113 -46.73 -18.31 -7.03
C TYR A 113 -46.98 -16.85 -7.45
N SER A 114 -45.98 -16.19 -8.06
CA SER A 114 -46.04 -14.76 -8.39
C SER A 114 -46.09 -14.54 -9.91
N PRO A 115 -46.56 -13.36 -10.38
CA PRO A 115 -46.60 -13.03 -11.81
C PRO A 115 -45.25 -13.09 -12.52
N ILE A 116 -44.13 -13.01 -11.78
CA ILE A 116 -42.75 -13.10 -12.29
C ILE A 116 -42.49 -14.48 -12.92
N SER A 117 -43.21 -15.54 -12.54
CA SER A 117 -43.10 -16.86 -13.18
C SER A 117 -43.77 -16.96 -14.56
N PHE A 118 -44.68 -16.04 -14.91
CA PHE A 118 -45.46 -16.13 -16.14
C PHE A 118 -44.73 -15.55 -17.37
N TYR A 119 -43.66 -14.79 -17.15
CA TYR A 119 -42.88 -14.20 -18.24
C TYR A 119 -41.54 -14.90 -18.46
N SER A 120 -40.99 -14.72 -19.66
CA SER A 120 -39.90 -15.55 -20.17
C SER A 120 -38.57 -15.29 -19.48
N LEU A 121 -38.20 -14.04 -19.27
CA LEU A 121 -36.91 -13.66 -18.70
C LEU A 121 -36.97 -13.50 -17.18
N THR A 122 -38.08 -13.01 -16.64
CA THR A 122 -38.27 -12.92 -15.19
C THR A 122 -38.30 -14.30 -14.52
N SER A 123 -38.65 -15.36 -15.26
CA SER A 123 -38.55 -16.74 -14.76
C SER A 123 -37.11 -17.17 -14.45
N TYR A 124 -36.11 -16.53 -15.07
CA TYR A 124 -34.70 -16.76 -14.82
C TYR A 124 -34.16 -16.07 -13.57
N LEU A 125 -34.97 -15.29 -12.84
CA LEU A 125 -34.55 -14.67 -11.59
C LEU A 125 -34.39 -15.73 -10.50
N ASP A 126 -33.29 -15.62 -9.76
CA ASP A 126 -32.93 -16.54 -8.70
C ASP A 126 -33.75 -16.25 -7.43
N LYS A 127 -34.65 -17.19 -7.10
CA LYS A 127 -35.52 -17.11 -5.93
C LYS A 127 -34.76 -17.17 -4.61
N ASP A 128 -33.60 -17.82 -4.58
CA ASP A 128 -32.80 -17.97 -3.36
C ASP A 128 -32.00 -16.69 -3.04
N TYR A 129 -31.70 -15.89 -4.08
CA TYR A 129 -31.10 -14.57 -3.92
C TYR A 129 -32.13 -13.48 -3.61
N GLY A 130 -33.30 -13.56 -4.25
CA GLY A 130 -34.34 -12.54 -4.16
C GLY A 130 -33.97 -11.26 -4.90
N CYS A 131 -34.41 -10.13 -4.36
CA CYS A 131 -34.06 -8.79 -4.79
C CYS A 131 -33.45 -8.02 -3.62
N GLN A 132 -32.26 -7.46 -3.80
CA GLN A 132 -31.55 -6.77 -2.74
C GLN A 132 -31.34 -5.29 -3.09
N ALA A 133 -31.68 -4.39 -2.17
CA ALA A 133 -31.23 -3.00 -2.30
C ALA A 133 -29.70 -2.99 -2.23
N LYS A 134 -29.05 -2.26 -3.15
CA LYS A 134 -27.59 -2.12 -3.10
C LYS A 134 -27.19 -1.52 -1.74
N PRO A 135 -26.32 -2.20 -0.95
CA PRO A 135 -26.00 -1.75 0.39
C PRO A 135 -25.22 -0.42 0.34
N ASN A 136 -25.49 0.45 1.31
CA ASN A 136 -24.71 1.66 1.49
C ASN A 136 -23.29 1.30 1.93
N LEU A 137 -22.27 1.76 1.18
CA LEU A 137 -20.86 1.48 1.47
C LEU A 137 -20.43 1.99 2.85
N TRP A 138 -20.96 3.13 3.30
CA TRP A 138 -20.66 3.67 4.63
C TRP A 138 -21.15 2.72 5.72
N ASP A 139 -22.40 2.25 5.64
CA ASP A 139 -22.96 1.35 6.63
C ASP A 139 -22.21 0.02 6.69
N LYS A 140 -21.77 -0.48 5.53
CA LYS A 140 -20.99 -1.72 5.40
C LYS A 140 -19.55 -1.57 5.95
N TYR A 141 -18.91 -0.41 5.79
CA TYR A 141 -17.45 -0.28 5.99
C TYR A 141 -16.98 0.77 7.01
N LYS A 142 -17.87 1.53 7.65
CA LYS A 142 -17.50 2.60 8.61
C LYS A 142 -16.47 2.18 9.67
N THR A 143 -16.58 0.95 10.20
CA THR A 143 -15.65 0.45 11.22
C THR A 143 -14.26 0.15 10.64
N LYS A 144 -14.18 -0.46 9.46
CA LYS A 144 -12.91 -0.70 8.76
C LYS A 144 -12.24 0.61 8.35
N LEU A 145 -13.01 1.59 7.89
CA LEU A 145 -12.52 2.93 7.56
C LEU A 145 -12.00 3.69 8.79
N LEU A 146 -12.64 3.52 9.96
CA LEU A 146 -12.14 4.09 11.21
C LEU A 146 -10.77 3.51 11.59
N ILE A 147 -10.58 2.20 11.45
CA ILE A 147 -9.29 1.55 11.70
C ILE A 147 -8.22 2.08 10.74
N LEU A 148 -8.54 2.19 9.45
CA LEU A 148 -7.64 2.76 8.45
C LEU A 148 -7.24 4.21 8.82
N PHE A 149 -8.20 5.03 9.23
CA PHE A 149 -7.95 6.40 9.67
C PHE A 149 -7.02 6.47 10.88
N LEU A 150 -7.23 5.62 11.89
CA LEU A 150 -6.36 5.53 13.06
C LEU A 150 -4.93 5.09 12.68
N ALA A 151 -4.78 4.17 11.73
CA ALA A 151 -3.47 3.75 11.23
C ALA A 151 -2.74 4.90 10.51
N LEU A 152 -3.44 5.70 9.70
CA LEU A 152 -2.87 6.89 9.05
C LEU A 152 -2.44 7.94 10.08
N LEU A 153 -3.22 8.13 11.15
CA LEU A 153 -2.85 9.04 12.25
C LEU A 153 -1.59 8.55 12.97
N LEU A 154 -1.46 7.24 13.21
CA LEU A 154 -0.25 6.67 13.79
C LEU A 154 0.98 6.91 12.89
N ILE A 155 0.86 6.73 11.57
CA ILE A 155 1.94 7.02 10.61
C ILE A 155 2.35 8.49 10.69
N LEU A 156 1.39 9.42 10.80
CA LEU A 156 1.67 10.84 10.96
C LEU A 156 2.44 11.12 12.26
N VAL A 157 2.05 10.49 13.37
CA VAL A 157 2.77 10.63 14.65
C VAL A 157 4.20 10.08 14.53
N LEU A 158 4.40 8.93 13.88
CA LEU A 158 5.73 8.36 13.64
C LEU A 158 6.60 9.31 12.78
N PHE A 159 6.02 9.89 11.72
CA PHE A 159 6.69 10.90 10.89
C PHE A 159 7.13 12.12 11.72
N MET A 160 6.26 12.65 12.57
CA MET A 160 6.58 13.78 13.44
C MET A 160 7.70 13.43 14.44
N MET A 161 7.65 12.26 15.07
CA MET A 161 8.71 11.81 15.99
C MET A 161 10.06 11.65 15.29
N ALA A 162 10.09 11.08 14.08
CA ALA A 162 11.31 10.95 13.29
C ALA A 162 11.90 12.31 12.93
N ARG A 163 11.03 13.26 12.56
CA ARG A 163 11.44 14.63 12.23
C ARG A 163 12.00 15.39 13.42
N ILE A 164 11.41 15.23 14.61
CA ILE A 164 11.93 15.81 15.85
C ILE A 164 13.30 15.22 16.18
N ARG A 165 13.47 13.90 16.01
CA ARG A 165 14.71 13.20 16.35
C ARG A 165 15.88 13.56 15.43
N ASN A 166 15.64 13.64 14.12
CA ASN A 166 16.66 14.03 13.16
C ASN A 166 16.03 14.77 11.97
N ASN A 167 16.04 16.10 11.98
CA ASN A 167 15.46 16.90 10.91
C ASN A 167 16.32 16.95 9.63
N GLU A 168 17.59 16.51 9.68
CA GLU A 168 18.46 16.43 8.50
C GLU A 168 18.23 15.17 7.65
N GLY A 169 17.63 14.13 8.26
CA GLY A 169 17.24 12.92 7.55
C GLY A 169 15.99 13.11 6.69
N ASN A 170 15.89 12.37 5.59
CA ASN A 170 14.70 12.32 4.75
C ASN A 170 13.60 11.48 5.40
N ASN A 171 12.96 12.02 6.45
CA ASN A 171 11.93 11.33 7.22
C ASN A 171 10.62 11.09 6.47
N TRP A 172 10.44 11.67 5.27
CA TRP A 172 9.35 11.32 4.35
C TRP A 172 9.33 9.82 4.02
N ALA A 173 10.48 9.15 4.13
CA ALA A 173 10.63 7.71 4.01
C ALA A 173 9.58 6.90 4.81
N ILE A 174 9.11 7.37 5.97
CA ILE A 174 8.04 6.69 6.74
C ILE A 174 6.73 6.64 5.95
N ILE A 175 6.35 7.77 5.37
CA ILE A 175 5.12 7.88 4.57
C ILE A 175 5.28 7.06 3.31
N GLN A 176 6.46 7.10 2.68
CA GLN A 176 6.77 6.29 1.50
C GLN A 176 6.66 4.79 1.75
N ILE A 177 7.24 4.25 2.84
CA ILE A 177 7.06 2.83 3.22
C ILE A 177 5.57 2.50 3.35
N ALA A 178 4.81 3.34 4.06
CA ALA A 178 3.39 3.09 4.30
C ALA A 178 2.57 3.09 3.01
N LEU A 179 2.87 3.98 2.07
CA LEU A 179 2.21 4.04 0.77
C LEU A 179 2.55 2.81 -0.08
N ILE A 180 3.82 2.40 -0.17
CA ILE A 180 4.24 1.20 -0.91
C ILE A 180 3.51 -0.05 -0.39
N ILE A 181 3.45 -0.22 0.93
CA ILE A 181 2.77 -1.37 1.54
C ILE A 181 1.26 -1.32 1.28
N LEU A 182 0.64 -0.15 1.43
CA LEU A 182 -0.80 0.03 1.24
C LEU A 182 -1.20 -0.26 -0.20
N ASP A 183 -0.45 0.27 -1.17
CA ASP A 183 -0.72 0.12 -2.60
C ASP A 183 -0.67 -1.36 -2.99
N PHE A 184 0.46 -2.01 -2.73
CA PHE A 184 0.63 -3.46 -2.96
C PHE A 184 -0.47 -4.29 -2.30
N ALA A 185 -0.85 -3.99 -1.05
CA ALA A 185 -1.89 -4.71 -0.35
C ALA A 185 -3.27 -4.53 -1.00
N LEU A 186 -3.59 -3.32 -1.47
CA LEU A 186 -4.85 -3.03 -2.15
C LEU A 186 -4.94 -3.68 -3.52
N ASP A 187 -3.83 -3.81 -4.23
CA ASP A 187 -3.79 -4.46 -5.55
C ASP A 187 -3.99 -5.96 -5.46
N VAL A 188 -3.30 -6.60 -4.52
CA VAL A 188 -3.51 -7.99 -4.19
C VAL A 188 -4.96 -8.20 -3.73
N ALA A 189 -5.47 -7.34 -2.83
CA ALA A 189 -6.85 -7.43 -2.36
C ALA A 189 -7.87 -7.26 -3.50
N PHE A 190 -7.61 -6.37 -4.45
CA PHE A 190 -8.46 -6.18 -5.62
C PHE A 190 -8.51 -7.44 -6.47
N ILE A 191 -7.36 -8.03 -6.82
CA ILE A 191 -7.31 -9.24 -7.67
C ILE A 191 -8.02 -10.42 -6.98
N LEU A 192 -7.80 -10.59 -5.68
CA LEU A 192 -8.36 -11.71 -4.92
C LEU A 192 -9.88 -11.60 -4.73
N ASN A 193 -10.39 -10.41 -4.42
CA ASN A 193 -11.78 -10.24 -4.02
C ASN A 193 -12.69 -9.74 -5.15
N ASN A 194 -12.16 -9.00 -6.12
CA ASN A 194 -12.95 -8.29 -7.13
C ASN A 194 -12.49 -8.54 -8.57
N GLY A 195 -11.26 -9.03 -8.77
CA GLY A 195 -10.71 -9.23 -10.10
C GLY A 195 -11.54 -10.16 -10.99
N ARG A 196 -12.36 -11.04 -10.39
CA ARG A 196 -13.23 -12.00 -11.10
C ARG A 196 -14.66 -11.50 -11.32
N ASP A 197 -15.02 -10.35 -10.77
CA ASP A 197 -16.35 -9.77 -10.99
C ASP A 197 -16.52 -9.40 -12.48
N VAL A 198 -15.43 -8.97 -13.12
CA VAL A 198 -15.31 -8.73 -14.56
C VAL A 198 -14.19 -9.60 -15.13
N GLU A 199 -14.54 -10.73 -15.74
CA GLU A 199 -13.60 -11.82 -16.06
C GLU A 199 -12.41 -11.40 -16.95
N TRP A 200 -12.64 -10.53 -17.94
CA TRP A 200 -11.56 -10.07 -18.82
C TRP A 200 -10.58 -9.09 -18.16
N ILE A 201 -10.92 -8.51 -17.01
CA ILE A 201 -10.04 -7.63 -16.24
C ILE A 201 -9.06 -8.45 -15.39
N TYR A 202 -9.46 -9.64 -14.93
CA TYR A 202 -8.67 -10.49 -14.03
C TYR A 202 -7.24 -10.73 -14.53
N LEU A 203 -7.10 -11.21 -15.77
CA LEU A 203 -5.79 -11.59 -16.31
C LEU A 203 -4.87 -10.38 -16.51
N PRO A 204 -5.31 -9.26 -17.13
CA PRO A 204 -4.54 -8.02 -17.14
C PRO A 204 -4.10 -7.58 -15.74
N SER A 205 -5.00 -7.55 -14.75
CA SER A 205 -4.64 -7.14 -13.38
C SER A 205 -3.56 -8.03 -12.76
N LEU A 206 -3.65 -9.35 -12.97
CA LEU A 206 -2.63 -10.28 -12.51
C LEU A 206 -1.27 -10.05 -13.18
N LEU A 207 -1.26 -9.82 -14.49
CA LEU A 207 -0.02 -9.60 -15.25
C LEU A 207 0.65 -8.28 -14.86
N PHE A 208 -0.13 -7.21 -14.74
CA PHE A 208 0.38 -5.89 -14.35
C PHE A 208 0.76 -5.80 -12.87
N LEU A 209 0.36 -6.76 -12.02
CA LEU A 209 0.94 -6.93 -10.69
C LEU A 209 2.26 -7.74 -10.75
N LEU A 210 2.28 -8.88 -11.45
CA LEU A 210 3.41 -9.81 -11.39
C LEU A 210 4.64 -9.34 -12.18
N ILE A 211 4.46 -8.72 -13.34
CA ILE A 211 5.57 -8.29 -14.20
C ILE A 211 6.45 -7.25 -13.49
N PRO A 212 5.89 -6.15 -12.93
CA PRO A 212 6.67 -5.19 -12.14
C PRO A 212 7.40 -5.83 -10.97
N ILE A 213 6.73 -6.71 -10.21
CA ILE A 213 7.35 -7.42 -9.08
C ILE A 213 8.61 -8.16 -9.49
N VAL A 214 8.55 -8.93 -10.57
CA VAL A 214 9.69 -9.71 -11.06
C VAL A 214 10.81 -8.79 -11.55
N CYS A 215 10.47 -7.76 -12.34
CA CYS A 215 11.43 -6.78 -12.83
C CYS A 215 12.13 -6.05 -11.68
N ASN A 216 11.37 -5.56 -10.70
CA ASN A 216 11.87 -4.83 -9.55
C ASN A 216 12.75 -5.73 -8.67
N CYS A 217 12.39 -7.01 -8.46
CA CYS A 217 13.26 -7.98 -7.78
C CYS A 217 14.61 -8.14 -8.47
N ILE A 218 14.62 -8.32 -9.80
CA ILE A 218 15.85 -8.52 -10.58
C ILE A 218 16.73 -7.28 -10.49
N ILE A 219 16.15 -6.08 -10.61
CA ILE A 219 16.88 -4.82 -10.53
C ILE A 219 17.43 -4.60 -9.13
N ALA A 220 16.62 -4.80 -8.08
CA ALA A 220 17.06 -4.65 -6.69
C ALA A 220 18.22 -5.59 -6.35
N PHE A 221 18.11 -6.86 -6.76
CA PHE A 221 19.19 -7.83 -6.58
C PHE A 221 20.46 -7.40 -7.34
N SER A 222 20.32 -6.94 -8.58
CA SER A 222 21.44 -6.45 -9.39
C SER A 222 22.13 -5.24 -8.77
N ILE A 223 21.37 -4.30 -8.18
CA ILE A 223 21.90 -3.15 -7.43
C ILE A 223 22.73 -3.65 -6.25
N PHE A 224 22.17 -4.55 -5.43
CA PHE A 224 22.88 -5.04 -4.25
C PHE A 224 24.15 -5.81 -4.59
N VAL A 225 24.14 -6.66 -5.63
CA VAL A 225 25.35 -7.36 -6.10
C VAL A 225 26.40 -6.34 -6.55
N HIS A 226 26.00 -5.36 -7.37
CA HIS A 226 26.93 -4.35 -7.86
C HIS A 226 27.57 -3.55 -6.71
N GLU A 227 26.77 -3.09 -5.75
CA GLU A 227 27.24 -2.35 -4.57
C GLU A 227 28.12 -3.22 -3.67
N HIS A 228 27.78 -4.48 -3.46
CA HIS A 228 28.58 -5.39 -2.65
C HIS A 228 29.97 -5.63 -3.25
N GLU A 229 30.06 -5.76 -4.58
CA GLU A 229 31.33 -6.03 -5.26
C GLU A 229 32.21 -4.79 -5.43
N HIS A 230 31.61 -3.61 -5.67
CA HIS A 230 32.35 -2.42 -6.12
C HIS A 230 32.41 -1.31 -5.07
N ASN A 231 31.62 -1.37 -4.00
CA ASN A 231 31.56 -0.32 -2.98
C ASN A 231 31.90 -0.86 -1.58
N LYS A 232 33.16 -0.64 -1.16
CA LYS A 232 33.66 -1.07 0.16
C LYS A 232 32.87 -0.46 1.33
N ALA A 233 32.37 0.76 1.19
CA ALA A 233 31.57 1.41 2.23
C ALA A 233 30.21 0.73 2.38
N PHE A 234 29.57 0.40 1.24
CA PHE A 234 28.33 -0.34 1.22
C PHE A 234 28.50 -1.74 1.81
N LEU A 235 29.55 -2.46 1.43
CA LEU A 235 29.88 -3.78 2.00
C LEU A 235 30.05 -3.74 3.52
N LYS A 236 30.75 -2.73 4.05
CA LYS A 236 30.89 -2.56 5.50
C LYS A 236 29.53 -2.29 6.16
N TRP A 237 28.72 -1.43 5.56
CA TRP A 237 27.39 -1.11 6.05
C TRP A 237 26.44 -2.33 6.02
N SER A 238 26.45 -3.11 4.93
CA SER A 238 25.57 -4.28 4.77
C SER A 238 25.90 -5.39 5.76
N ASN A 239 27.19 -5.61 6.04
CA ASN A 239 27.65 -6.56 7.07
C ASN A 239 27.21 -6.16 8.49
N LEU A 240 27.00 -4.87 8.76
CA LEU A 240 26.45 -4.39 10.03
C LEU A 240 24.92 -4.45 10.07
N ASN A 241 24.26 -4.46 8.90
CA ASN A 241 22.80 -4.37 8.75
C ASN A 241 22.23 -5.55 7.97
N VAL A 242 22.73 -6.77 8.23
CA VAL A 242 22.46 -8.00 7.44
C VAL A 242 20.96 -8.28 7.23
N LYS A 243 20.10 -7.92 8.20
CA LYS A 243 18.64 -8.14 8.13
C LYS A 243 17.93 -7.15 7.20
N PHE A 244 18.48 -5.95 7.00
CA PHE A 244 17.83 -4.89 6.23
C PHE A 244 17.94 -5.12 4.72
N VAL A 245 19.07 -5.65 4.24
CA VAL A 245 19.26 -5.94 2.80
C VAL A 245 18.14 -6.86 2.26
N PRO A 246 17.91 -8.09 2.77
CA PRO A 246 16.87 -8.95 2.24
C PRO A 246 15.46 -8.39 2.46
N ALA A 247 15.20 -7.72 3.59
CA ALA A 247 13.91 -7.09 3.85
C ALA A 247 13.58 -6.00 2.81
N PHE A 248 14.57 -5.17 2.47
CA PHE A 248 14.43 -4.14 1.46
C PHE A 248 14.50 -4.67 0.03
N THR A 249 15.11 -5.83 -0.22
CA THR A 249 14.94 -6.54 -1.51
C THR A 249 13.48 -6.96 -1.71
N VAL A 250 12.83 -7.50 -0.67
CA VAL A 250 11.41 -7.88 -0.73
C VAL A 250 10.51 -6.66 -0.84
N LEU A 251 10.78 -5.60 -0.07
CA LEU A 251 10.02 -4.35 -0.17
C LEU A 251 10.20 -3.68 -1.54
N ALA A 252 11.42 -3.75 -2.10
CA ALA A 252 11.72 -3.25 -3.43
C ALA A 252 11.01 -4.02 -4.53
N ALA A 253 10.60 -5.27 -4.28
CA ALA A 253 9.77 -6.02 -5.22
C ALA A 253 8.43 -5.30 -5.46
N ALA A 254 7.82 -4.73 -4.42
CA ALA A 254 6.59 -3.94 -4.56
C ALA A 254 6.87 -2.61 -5.25
N ASP A 255 7.91 -1.90 -4.82
CA ASP A 255 8.33 -0.65 -5.47
C ASP A 255 9.83 -0.45 -5.30
N ILE A 256 10.57 -0.34 -6.41
CA ILE A 256 12.02 -0.17 -6.41
C ILE A 256 12.49 1.09 -5.65
N GLU A 257 11.63 2.12 -5.50
CA GLU A 257 11.94 3.28 -4.69
C GLU A 257 12.09 2.97 -3.20
N ALA A 258 11.63 1.79 -2.74
CA ALA A 258 11.91 1.30 -1.39
C ALA A 258 13.40 1.32 -1.06
N LEU A 259 14.28 1.13 -2.05
CA LEU A 259 15.73 1.17 -1.84
C LEU A 259 16.23 2.56 -1.45
N ASN A 260 15.60 3.65 -1.90
CA ASN A 260 15.98 5.01 -1.52
C ASN A 260 15.84 5.24 -0.01
N ILE A 261 14.96 4.49 0.65
CA ILE A 261 14.73 4.58 2.10
C ILE A 261 15.96 4.08 2.87
N LEU A 262 16.69 3.09 2.35
CA LEU A 262 17.95 2.64 2.97
C LEU A 262 19.02 3.73 3.00
N GLY A 263 18.99 4.72 2.09
CA GLY A 263 19.90 5.86 2.06
C GLY A 263 19.35 7.15 2.69
N SER A 264 18.15 7.10 3.28
CA SER A 264 17.39 8.31 3.68
C SER A 264 17.85 8.97 4.99
N ARG A 265 18.70 8.31 5.78
CA ARG A 265 19.05 8.66 7.17
C ARG A 265 17.84 8.79 8.08
N LEU A 266 16.81 7.98 7.83
CA LEU A 266 15.55 8.00 8.56
C LEU A 266 15.76 7.99 10.08
N ALA A 267 15.22 9.01 10.76
CA ALA A 267 15.33 9.23 12.21
C ALA A 267 16.78 9.21 12.76
N GLY A 268 17.79 9.38 11.89
CA GLY A 268 19.21 9.29 12.25
C GLY A 268 19.69 7.87 12.57
N LEU A 269 18.95 6.84 12.17
CA LEU A 269 19.33 5.44 12.43
C LEU A 269 20.36 4.96 11.40
N ASN A 270 21.43 4.31 11.87
CA ASN A 270 22.50 3.79 11.02
C ASN A 270 22.01 2.76 9.97
N ALA A 271 20.91 2.06 10.27
CA ALA A 271 20.27 1.11 9.36
C ALA A 271 19.65 1.78 8.12
N PHE A 272 19.48 3.10 8.11
CA PHE A 272 18.98 3.86 6.96
C PHE A 272 20.03 4.82 6.42
N SER A 273 21.32 4.54 6.65
CA SER A 273 22.45 5.33 6.15
C SER A 273 23.28 4.56 5.13
N ALA A 274 22.64 3.77 4.27
CA ALA A 274 23.29 3.00 3.23
C ALA A 274 24.03 3.92 2.23
N PRO A 275 25.33 3.72 2.00
CA PRO A 275 26.12 4.57 1.11
C PRO A 275 26.04 4.07 -0.34
N PHE A 276 24.87 4.20 -0.98
CA PHE A 276 24.73 3.85 -2.40
C PHE A 276 25.64 4.68 -3.30
N SER A 277 26.17 4.06 -4.36
CA SER A 277 26.88 4.80 -5.41
C SER A 277 25.92 5.61 -6.29
N GLU A 278 26.45 6.63 -6.96
CA GLU A 278 25.70 7.41 -7.98
C GLU A 278 25.08 6.52 -9.06
N LYS A 279 25.77 5.42 -9.40
CA LYS A 279 25.29 4.46 -10.39
C LYS A 279 24.08 3.67 -9.89
N ALA A 280 24.09 3.22 -8.63
CA ALA A 280 22.92 2.58 -8.02
C ALA A 280 21.74 3.55 -7.90
N MET A 281 21.98 4.80 -7.48
CA MET A 281 20.95 5.83 -7.43
C MET A 281 20.34 6.09 -8.81
N ALA A 282 21.15 6.13 -9.87
CA ALA A 282 20.67 6.26 -11.24
C ALA A 282 19.84 5.04 -11.68
N TRP A 283 20.24 3.82 -11.32
CA TRP A 283 19.48 2.60 -11.59
C TRP A 283 18.12 2.62 -10.90
N ILE A 284 18.06 3.00 -9.61
CA ILE A 284 16.80 3.13 -8.86
C ILE A 284 15.88 4.15 -9.54
N PHE A 285 16.42 5.31 -9.92
CA PHE A 285 15.67 6.37 -10.58
C PHE A 285 15.07 5.92 -11.93
N TRP A 286 15.87 5.31 -12.80
CA TRP A 286 15.40 4.85 -14.12
C TRP A 286 14.45 3.67 -14.00
N ALA A 287 14.70 2.75 -13.07
CA ALA A 287 13.82 1.62 -12.80
C ALA A 287 12.44 2.10 -12.34
N SER A 288 12.38 3.01 -11.37
CA SER A 288 11.09 3.53 -10.91
C SER A 288 10.39 4.37 -11.99
N THR A 289 11.14 5.11 -12.81
CA THR A 289 10.56 5.82 -13.97
C THR A 289 9.92 4.87 -14.98
N PHE A 290 10.56 3.72 -15.23
CA PHE A 290 9.98 2.69 -16.08
C PHE A 290 8.77 2.02 -15.41
N ASN A 291 8.84 1.77 -14.10
CA ASN A 291 7.79 1.17 -13.28
C ASN A 291 6.45 1.91 -13.44
N MET A 292 6.48 3.24 -13.45
CA MET A 292 5.31 4.09 -13.67
C MET A 292 4.51 3.74 -14.95
N PHE A 293 5.17 3.30 -16.02
CA PHE A 293 4.51 2.94 -17.29
C PHE A 293 4.05 1.48 -17.34
N ILE A 294 4.70 0.59 -16.57
CA ILE A 294 4.38 -0.84 -16.56
C ILE A 294 3.48 -1.26 -15.40
N GLU A 295 3.33 -0.44 -14.37
CA GLU A 295 2.54 -0.71 -13.16
C GLU A 295 1.47 0.37 -12.99
N ASP A 296 1.86 1.56 -12.52
CA ASP A 296 0.93 2.61 -12.07
C ASP A 296 -0.11 3.00 -13.14
N LEU A 297 0.34 3.25 -14.37
CA LEU A 297 -0.54 3.70 -15.45
C LEU A 297 -1.51 2.58 -15.89
N PRO A 298 -1.05 1.36 -16.24
CA PRO A 298 -1.95 0.23 -16.52
C PRO A 298 -2.93 -0.07 -15.39
N GLN A 299 -2.48 0.01 -14.15
CA GLN A 299 -3.31 -0.24 -12.97
C GLN A 299 -4.41 0.81 -12.78
N LEU A 300 -4.10 2.10 -12.95
CA LEU A 300 -5.12 3.14 -12.96
C LEU A 300 -6.14 2.91 -14.08
N ILE A 301 -5.69 2.55 -15.28
CA ILE A 301 -6.56 2.23 -16.41
C ILE A 301 -7.48 1.05 -16.06
N ILE A 302 -6.93 -0.01 -15.47
CA ILE A 302 -7.69 -1.17 -15.00
C ILE A 302 -8.76 -0.77 -13.99
N GLN A 303 -8.43 0.06 -13.00
CA GLN A 303 -9.40 0.50 -11.99
C GLN A 303 -10.52 1.35 -12.59
N VAL A 304 -10.20 2.24 -13.54
CA VAL A 304 -11.21 3.00 -14.29
C VAL A 304 -12.11 2.09 -15.12
N LEU A 305 -11.53 1.10 -15.81
CA LEU A 305 -12.29 0.12 -16.58
C LEU A 305 -13.20 -0.73 -15.68
N TYR A 306 -12.69 -1.17 -14.53
CA TYR A 306 -13.46 -1.90 -13.54
C TYR A 306 -14.65 -1.09 -13.03
N GLN A 307 -14.42 0.18 -12.65
CA GLN A 307 -15.48 1.10 -12.21
C GLN A 307 -16.57 1.28 -13.28
N ARG A 308 -16.17 1.35 -14.56
CA ARG A 308 -17.12 1.52 -15.67
C ARG A 308 -17.93 0.27 -15.96
N ASN A 309 -17.39 -0.94 -15.71
CA ASN A 309 -18.00 -2.20 -16.12
C ASN A 309 -18.65 -3.01 -14.98
N THR A 310 -18.48 -2.63 -13.73
CA THR A 310 -19.13 -3.33 -12.60
C THR A 310 -20.53 -2.79 -12.29
N VAL A 311 -21.37 -3.64 -11.70
CA VAL A 311 -22.73 -3.31 -11.26
C VAL A 311 -22.71 -2.81 -9.81
N SER A 312 -21.98 -3.52 -8.95
CA SER A 312 -21.77 -3.22 -7.55
C SER A 312 -20.31 -2.86 -7.30
N TYR A 313 -20.06 -1.56 -7.11
CA TYR A 313 -18.73 -1.04 -6.84
C TYR A 313 -18.43 -1.11 -5.35
N ASP A 314 -17.47 -1.97 -4.96
CA ASP A 314 -17.10 -2.19 -3.57
C ASP A 314 -15.99 -1.22 -3.10
N ILE A 315 -15.70 -1.21 -1.79
CA ILE A 315 -14.74 -0.29 -1.17
C ILE A 315 -13.29 -0.57 -1.58
N ILE A 316 -12.93 -1.83 -1.83
CA ILE A 316 -11.55 -2.20 -2.21
C ILE A 316 -11.19 -1.55 -3.55
N PRO A 317 -11.94 -1.76 -4.66
CA PRO A 317 -11.73 -1.03 -5.90
C PRO A 317 -11.74 0.50 -5.76
N LEU A 318 -12.59 1.05 -4.88
CA LEU A 318 -12.58 2.50 -4.62
C LEU A 318 -11.24 2.96 -4.03
N LEU A 319 -10.74 2.28 -3.00
CA LEU A 319 -9.47 2.59 -2.39
C LEU A 319 -8.32 2.39 -3.38
N THR A 320 -8.31 1.28 -4.12
CA THR A 320 -7.30 1.00 -5.14
C THR A 320 -7.29 2.06 -6.25
N LEU A 321 -8.46 2.56 -6.69
CA LEU A 321 -8.54 3.66 -7.66
C LEU A 321 -7.95 4.96 -7.11
N ILE A 322 -8.22 5.27 -5.83
CA ILE A 322 -7.68 6.46 -5.18
C ILE A 322 -6.16 6.33 -4.99
N THR A 323 -5.66 5.18 -4.54
CA THR A 323 -4.22 4.98 -4.32
C THR A 323 -3.45 4.96 -5.62
N SER A 324 -3.91 4.25 -6.66
CA SER A 324 -3.26 4.27 -7.98
C SER A 324 -3.18 5.68 -8.57
N ALA A 325 -4.25 6.47 -8.46
CA ALA A 325 -4.24 7.88 -8.88
C ALA A 325 -3.25 8.73 -8.06
N LEU A 326 -3.18 8.50 -6.75
CA LEU A 326 -2.24 9.18 -5.85
C LEU A 326 -0.79 8.82 -6.16
N MET A 327 -0.47 7.54 -6.31
CA MET A 327 0.87 7.03 -6.60
C MET A 327 1.38 7.57 -7.93
N LEU A 328 0.57 7.48 -8.99
CA LEU A 328 0.92 8.07 -10.28
C LEU A 328 1.17 9.59 -10.17
N SER A 329 0.35 10.31 -9.38
CA SER A 329 0.53 11.75 -9.17
C SER A 329 1.84 12.06 -8.44
N ILE A 330 2.17 11.31 -7.39
CA ILE A 330 3.43 11.46 -6.63
C ILE A 330 4.62 11.20 -7.55
N ASN A 331 4.57 10.12 -8.33
CA ASN A 331 5.65 9.74 -9.24
C ASN A 331 5.85 10.81 -10.33
N VAL A 332 4.78 11.27 -10.99
CA VAL A 332 4.86 12.34 -11.98
C VAL A 332 5.42 13.63 -11.38
N LEU A 333 4.92 14.06 -10.20
CA LEU A 333 5.39 15.27 -9.53
C LEU A 333 6.87 15.16 -9.14
N GLY A 334 7.30 14.00 -8.63
CA GLY A 334 8.69 13.73 -8.26
C GLY A 334 9.63 13.87 -9.46
N ARG A 335 9.26 13.30 -10.61
CA ARG A 335 10.06 13.40 -11.85
C ARG A 335 10.10 14.82 -12.41
N VAL A 336 8.95 15.51 -12.43
CA VAL A 336 8.89 16.91 -12.87
C VAL A 336 9.78 17.79 -12.00
N TYR A 337 9.73 17.62 -10.68
CA TYR A 337 10.59 18.34 -9.74
C TYR A 337 12.08 18.11 -10.04
N GLN A 338 12.49 16.86 -10.25
CA GLN A 338 13.87 16.50 -10.56
C GLN A 338 14.34 17.10 -11.90
N ILE A 339 13.50 17.07 -12.94
CA ILE A 339 13.80 17.69 -14.24
C ILE A 339 13.95 19.20 -14.10
N ILE A 340 13.02 19.88 -13.41
CA ILE A 340 13.08 21.33 -13.19
C ILE A 340 14.36 21.70 -12.45
N HIS A 341 14.70 20.94 -11.41
CA HIS A 341 15.93 21.16 -10.64
C HIS A 341 17.17 21.02 -11.53
N TYR A 342 17.24 19.98 -12.36
CA TYR A 342 18.34 19.77 -13.31
C TYR A 342 18.45 20.92 -14.33
N LEU A 343 17.33 21.36 -14.90
CA LEU A 343 17.30 22.48 -15.85
C LEU A 343 17.73 23.80 -15.21
N ARG A 344 17.34 24.06 -13.95
CA ARG A 344 17.74 25.26 -13.21
C ARG A 344 19.25 25.28 -12.93
N GLN A 345 19.83 24.15 -12.56
CA GLN A 345 21.28 24.02 -12.39
C GLN A 345 22.03 24.17 -13.72
N GLY A 346 21.45 23.69 -14.82
CA GLY A 346 21.97 23.92 -16.18
C GLY A 346 21.92 25.39 -16.61
N GLN A 347 20.83 26.11 -16.32
CA GLN A 347 20.70 27.54 -16.64
C GLN A 347 21.66 28.43 -15.82
N LEU A 348 21.91 28.11 -14.55
CA LEU A 348 22.91 28.80 -13.73
C LEU A 348 24.33 28.63 -14.28
N ARG A 349 24.65 27.50 -14.93
CA ARG A 349 25.95 27.29 -15.62
C ARG A 349 26.10 28.08 -16.91
N TYR A 350 25.01 28.40 -17.62
CA TYR A 350 25.03 29.22 -18.85
C TYR A 350 24.86 30.72 -18.60
N ALA A 351 24.30 31.12 -17.46
CA ALA A 351 24.18 32.53 -17.05
C ALA A 351 25.50 33.15 -16.57
N ILE A 352 26.55 32.35 -16.36
CA ILE A 352 27.91 32.80 -16.04
C ILE A 352 28.72 32.75 -17.35
N PRO A 353 29.12 33.90 -17.93
CA PRO A 353 29.90 33.90 -19.17
C PRO A 353 31.28 33.26 -18.95
N PRO A 354 31.84 32.56 -19.97
CA PRO A 354 33.07 31.80 -19.85
C PRO A 354 34.31 32.70 -19.93
N THR A 355 34.47 33.59 -18.97
CA THR A 355 35.74 34.29 -18.71
C THR A 355 35.84 34.57 -17.21
N GLN A 356 36.15 33.51 -16.46
CA GLN A 356 37.02 33.48 -15.28
C GLN A 356 36.86 32.11 -14.61
N TYR A 357 37.40 31.08 -15.27
CA TYR A 357 37.90 29.91 -14.57
C TYR A 357 39.32 30.27 -14.11
N GLU A 358 39.41 31.11 -13.09
CA GLU A 358 40.60 31.18 -12.26
C GLU A 358 40.34 30.23 -11.07
N ASP A 359 41.15 29.19 -11.07
CA ASP A 359 41.40 28.16 -10.05
C ASP A 359 40.66 28.33 -8.70
N LYS A 360 39.47 27.71 -8.60
CA LYS A 360 38.71 27.56 -7.35
C LYS A 360 39.11 26.34 -6.52
N ASP A 361 40.19 25.64 -6.86
CA ASP A 361 40.76 24.59 -6.01
C ASP A 361 41.66 25.19 -4.90
N SER A 362 41.95 26.51 -4.96
CA SER A 362 42.75 27.23 -3.96
C SER A 362 41.97 27.66 -2.71
N TYR A 363 40.65 27.87 -2.80
CA TYR A 363 39.82 28.32 -1.66
C TYR A 363 39.39 27.18 -0.72
N PHE A 364 39.16 25.97 -1.24
CA PHE A 364 38.81 24.81 -0.39
C PHE A 364 40.00 24.27 0.41
N SER A 365 41.23 24.50 -0.06
CA SER A 365 42.47 24.04 0.61
C SER A 365 42.90 24.93 1.79
N GLN A 366 42.46 26.20 1.82
CA GLN A 366 42.76 27.13 2.92
C GLN A 366 41.84 26.95 4.13
N ASP A 367 40.56 26.63 3.90
CA ASP A 367 39.60 26.37 4.98
C ASP A 367 39.83 25.02 5.67
N GLN A 368 40.33 24.01 4.94
CA GLN A 368 40.77 22.74 5.55
C GLN A 368 42.01 22.92 6.44
N LYS A 369 43.00 23.74 6.02
CA LYS A 369 44.16 24.06 6.86
C LYS A 369 43.82 24.97 8.05
N ALA A 370 42.83 25.86 7.91
CA ALA A 370 42.32 26.66 9.02
C ALA A 370 41.53 25.80 10.03
N ALA A 371 40.74 24.83 9.56
CA ALA A 371 40.01 23.89 10.43
C ALA A 371 40.97 22.93 11.18
N GLU A 372 42.03 22.43 10.53
CA GLU A 372 43.06 21.62 11.20
C GLU A 372 43.92 22.44 12.18
N GLY A 373 44.15 23.73 11.91
CA GLY A 373 44.80 24.65 12.84
C GLY A 373 43.98 24.98 14.09
N ILE A 374 42.65 25.08 13.95
CA ILE A 374 41.73 25.35 15.08
C ILE A 374 41.55 24.09 15.94
N GLN A 375 41.54 22.89 15.33
CA GLN A 375 41.43 21.63 16.07
C GLN A 375 42.71 21.30 16.86
N SER A 376 43.89 21.61 16.32
CA SER A 376 45.17 21.44 17.02
C SER A 376 45.40 22.46 18.14
N THR A 377 44.86 23.68 18.01
CA THR A 377 44.91 24.69 19.09
C THR A 377 43.98 24.34 20.26
N ASN A 378 42.78 23.80 20.00
CA ASN A 378 41.85 23.35 21.04
C ASN A 378 42.36 22.11 21.81
N ILE A 379 43.03 21.17 21.13
CA ILE A 379 43.62 19.99 21.79
C ILE A 379 44.83 20.39 22.66
N GLN A 380 45.64 21.38 22.27
CA GLN A 380 46.71 21.89 23.14
C GLN A 380 46.17 22.69 24.34
N GLN A 381 45.05 23.40 24.20
CA GLN A 381 44.45 24.18 25.28
C GLN A 381 43.72 23.28 26.31
N GLU A 382 43.14 22.15 25.89
CA GLU A 382 42.60 21.12 26.79
C GLU A 382 43.69 20.34 27.54
N VAL A 383 44.83 20.05 26.90
CA VAL A 383 45.98 19.38 27.55
C VAL A 383 46.67 20.31 28.57
N VAL A 384 46.76 21.62 28.29
CA VAL A 384 47.29 22.62 29.24
C VAL A 384 46.35 22.83 30.42
N ASN A 385 45.03 22.84 30.21
CA ASN A 385 44.04 22.95 31.30
C ASN A 385 43.98 21.69 32.16
N ALA A 386 44.16 20.49 31.60
CA ALA A 386 44.29 19.25 32.36
C ALA A 386 45.59 19.18 33.20
N HIS A 387 46.67 19.79 32.71
CA HIS A 387 47.93 19.86 33.46
C HIS A 387 47.87 20.87 34.62
N ILE A 388 47.15 22.00 34.47
CA ILE A 388 46.96 23.00 35.54
C ILE A 388 46.07 22.47 36.68
N VAL A 389 45.06 21.64 36.37
CA VAL A 389 44.21 21.01 37.40
C VAL A 389 44.97 19.92 38.18
N THR A 390 45.95 19.27 37.56
CA THR A 390 46.77 18.23 38.22
C THR A 390 47.85 18.83 39.13
N VAL A 391 48.37 20.02 38.82
CA VAL A 391 49.36 20.74 39.67
C VAL A 391 48.69 21.47 40.84
N ALA A 392 47.43 21.89 40.72
CA ALA A 392 46.69 22.55 41.81
C ALA A 392 46.22 21.58 42.92
N GLN A 393 46.22 20.26 42.69
CA GLN A 393 45.88 19.25 43.72
C GLN A 393 47.10 18.69 44.46
N SER A 394 48.33 19.04 44.08
CA SER A 394 49.55 18.56 44.75
C SER A 394 50.17 19.55 45.76
N GLU A 395 49.62 20.75 45.95
CA GLU A 395 50.15 21.77 46.90
C GLU A 395 49.33 21.97 48.18
N ALA A 396 48.33 21.14 48.44
CA ALA A 396 47.54 21.24 49.67
C ALA A 396 47.67 19.98 50.54
N SER A 397 48.85 19.74 51.15
CA SER A 397 48.99 19.13 52.49
C SER A 397 50.46 18.85 52.84
N SER A 398 51.05 19.73 53.67
CA SER A 398 52.20 19.37 54.52
C SER A 398 51.70 19.12 55.96
N PRO A 399 52.17 18.08 56.66
CA PRO A 399 51.73 17.71 58.00
C PRO A 399 52.74 18.13 59.11
N THR A 400 52.27 18.23 60.35
CA THR A 400 53.08 18.19 61.59
C THR A 400 52.29 17.42 62.68
N PRO A 401 52.94 16.80 63.68
CA PRO A 401 52.99 15.33 63.74
C PRO A 401 52.65 14.69 65.11
N MET A 402 52.62 13.35 65.12
CA MET A 402 52.88 12.42 66.25
C MET A 402 51.81 12.33 67.37
N ILE A 403 51.42 11.19 67.96
CA ILE A 403 52.09 9.88 68.20
C ILE A 403 51.05 8.81 68.67
N THR A 404 51.22 7.54 68.23
CA THR A 404 50.89 6.20 68.85
C THR A 404 49.45 5.87 69.30
N SER A 405 48.86 4.65 69.22
CA SER A 405 49.31 3.25 69.15
C SER A 405 48.11 2.27 68.98
N ASP A 406 48.29 1.23 68.14
CA ASP A 406 47.83 -0.19 68.24
C ASP A 406 46.31 -0.58 68.24
N PRO A 407 45.89 -1.88 68.10
CA PRO A 407 45.28 -2.41 66.86
C PRO A 407 43.92 -3.17 67.05
N GLY A 408 43.22 -3.53 65.97
CA GLY A 408 42.06 -4.44 66.06
C GLY A 408 41.27 -4.74 64.78
N ALA A 409 41.45 -5.97 64.26
CA ALA A 409 40.48 -6.91 63.68
C ALA A 409 39.37 -6.49 62.67
N GLY A 410 39.32 -7.24 61.55
CA GLY A 410 38.12 -8.04 61.22
C GLY A 410 37.41 -7.84 59.87
N ALA A 411 37.36 -8.93 59.10
CA ALA A 411 36.40 -9.30 58.03
C ALA A 411 36.43 -8.52 56.70
N GLY A 412 36.34 -9.10 55.50
CA GLY A 412 36.15 -10.50 55.06
C GLY A 412 35.49 -10.50 53.66
N ALA A 413 36.03 -11.33 52.74
CA ALA A 413 35.38 -11.95 51.55
C ALA A 413 34.84 -11.04 50.43
N HIS A 414 34.82 -11.36 49.13
CA HIS A 414 35.35 -12.39 48.22
C HIS A 414 34.95 -11.94 46.77
N TYR A 415 35.45 -12.65 45.74
CA TYR A 415 35.13 -12.66 44.28
C TYR A 415 36.36 -12.27 43.44
N VAL A 416 37.30 -13.19 43.18
CA VAL A 416 37.36 -14.25 42.13
C VAL A 416 37.30 -13.69 40.71
N VAL A 417 38.49 -13.67 40.11
CA VAL A 417 38.83 -13.42 38.70
C VAL A 417 38.90 -14.77 37.99
N TYR A 418 38.28 -14.91 36.81
CA TYR A 418 38.56 -16.00 35.88
C TYR A 418 39.25 -15.44 34.64
N THR A 419 40.46 -15.94 34.39
CA THR A 419 41.18 -15.89 33.11
C THR A 419 41.05 -17.27 32.47
N GLU A 420 40.63 -17.36 31.21
CA GLU A 420 40.71 -18.60 30.43
C GLU A 420 41.82 -18.52 29.38
N GLU A 421 42.60 -19.60 29.36
CA GLU A 421 43.78 -19.88 28.56
C GLU A 421 43.45 -20.34 27.13
N ASN A 422 44.42 -20.08 26.25
CA ASN A 422 44.59 -20.74 24.97
C ASN A 422 44.70 -22.27 25.11
N ASN A 423 44.17 -23.02 24.14
CA ASN A 423 44.84 -24.24 23.67
C ASN A 423 44.52 -24.56 22.20
N ASN A 424 45.59 -24.95 21.51
CA ASN A 424 45.68 -25.41 20.12
C ASN A 424 45.67 -26.96 20.05
N TYR A 425 45.61 -27.48 18.82
CA TYR A 425 45.79 -28.88 18.34
C TYR A 425 44.53 -29.80 18.45
N SER A 426 44.11 -30.56 17.43
CA SER A 426 44.88 -31.34 16.44
C SER A 426 44.04 -31.71 15.19
N ASP A 427 44.73 -31.86 14.06
CA ASP A 427 44.31 -32.55 12.82
C ASP A 427 44.07 -34.05 13.01
N ALA A 428 43.11 -34.63 12.29
CA ALA A 428 43.18 -36.01 11.76
C ALA A 428 42.18 -36.24 10.61
N THR A 429 42.73 -36.70 9.49
CA THR A 429 42.10 -37.06 8.21
C THR A 429 41.48 -38.47 8.23
N GLY A 430 40.48 -38.73 7.38
CA GLY A 430 39.98 -40.09 7.11
C GLY A 430 38.72 -40.16 6.22
N HIS A 431 38.82 -40.92 5.12
CA HIS A 431 37.91 -41.07 3.97
C HIS A 431 36.47 -41.61 4.21
N GLN A 432 35.49 -40.99 3.50
CA GLN A 432 34.48 -41.51 2.51
C GLN A 432 33.79 -42.92 2.65
N PRO A 433 32.70 -43.25 1.88
CA PRO A 433 31.33 -42.70 1.85
C PRO A 433 30.24 -43.83 1.84
N THR A 434 28.96 -43.57 2.16
CA THR A 434 27.85 -44.41 1.62
C THR A 434 26.46 -43.77 1.74
N THR A 435 25.73 -43.92 0.64
CA THR A 435 24.30 -43.74 0.37
C THR A 435 23.32 -44.39 1.36
N GLN A 436 22.14 -43.79 1.55
CA GLN A 436 20.85 -44.50 1.47
C GLN A 436 19.63 -43.55 1.39
N ASN A 437 18.83 -43.75 0.34
CA ASN A 437 17.42 -43.33 0.21
C ASN A 437 16.51 -44.17 1.12
N TYR A 438 15.34 -43.62 1.48
CA TYR A 438 14.00 -44.23 1.73
C TYR A 438 13.21 -43.10 2.44
N THR A 439 11.97 -42.70 2.13
CA THR A 439 10.84 -43.23 1.34
C THR A 439 9.90 -42.07 1.05
#